data_AF-P34614-F1
#
_entry.id   AF-P34614-F1
#
_cell.length_a   1.000
_cell.length_b   1.000
_cell.length_c   1.000
_cell.angle_alpha   90.00
_cell.angle_beta   90.00
_cell.angle_gamma   90.00
#
_symmetry.space_group_name_H-M   'P 1'
#
loop_
_entity.id
_entity.type
_entity.pdbx_description
1 polymer ?
#
loop_
_entity_poly.entity_id
_entity_poly.type
_entity_poly.pdbx_seq_one_letter_code
_entity_poly.pdbx_strand_id
1 'polypeptide(L)'
;MNPKIEDSEFNWENEDIVMKLVDEKGKAHPVSKAELLESLESRKLGLETRVLDKYHENHVAFENVLVLDAPQDLETIVNLLLPWYMGKTLTLFEGPLNYPDSSRLAQIISKHNVDIVLGSDYNYSIPNPEYLKLFPVPSLKLVDLPNFESISNYLTISR
;
A
#
# COMPACT_ATOMS: atom_id res chain seq x y z
N MET A 1 -45.52 -2.68 5.11
CA MET A 1 -44.94 -1.33 4.98
C MET A 1 -43.59 -1.38 5.67
N ASN A 2 -42.49 -1.44 4.93
CA ASN A 2 -41.16 -1.27 5.52
C ASN A 2 -40.99 0.23 5.78
N PRO A 3 -40.68 0.67 7.02
CA PRO A 3 -40.39 2.06 7.27
C PRO A 3 -39.22 2.46 6.38
N LYS A 4 -39.37 3.58 5.66
CA LYS A 4 -38.23 4.25 5.04
C LYS A 4 -37.28 4.57 6.18
N ILE A 5 -36.21 3.80 6.29
CA ILE A 5 -35.04 4.25 7.02
C ILE A 5 -34.61 5.47 6.21
N GLU A 6 -34.90 6.66 6.73
CA GLU A 6 -34.25 7.86 6.23
C GLU A 6 -32.76 7.57 6.40
N ASP A 7 -32.06 7.42 5.28
CA ASP A 7 -30.60 7.42 5.24
C ASP A 7 -30.16 8.79 5.72
N SER A 8 -30.19 9.01 7.03
CA SER A 8 -29.37 10.03 7.63
C SER A 8 -27.95 9.55 7.39
N GLU A 9 -27.35 10.00 6.29
CA GLU A 9 -25.96 9.77 5.98
C GLU A 9 -25.17 10.03 7.26
N PHE A 10 -24.55 8.97 7.77
CA PHE A 10 -23.80 9.06 9.01
C PHE A 10 -22.63 10.02 8.77
N ASN A 11 -22.73 11.22 9.34
CA ASN A 11 -21.75 12.28 9.17
C ASN A 11 -20.75 12.22 10.32
N TRP A 12 -19.54 11.76 9.99
CA TRP A 12 -18.39 11.86 10.89
C TRP A 12 -17.90 13.31 11.02
N GLU A 13 -17.73 13.79 12.23
CA GLU A 13 -17.05 15.06 12.51
C GLU A 13 -15.52 14.88 12.49
N ASN A 14 -14.78 15.98 12.28
CA ASN A 14 -13.32 15.92 12.15
C ASN A 14 -12.60 15.41 13.42
N GLU A 15 -13.17 15.69 14.60
CA GLU A 15 -12.63 15.28 15.90
C GLU A 15 -13.03 13.85 16.29
N ASP A 16 -13.93 13.21 15.53
CA ASP A 16 -14.39 11.87 15.86
C ASP A 16 -13.24 10.87 15.74
N ILE A 17 -13.11 10.04 16.78
CA ILE A 17 -12.14 8.95 16.78
C ILE A 17 -12.68 7.80 15.94
N VAL A 18 -12.03 7.56 14.80
CA VAL A 18 -12.40 6.51 13.85
C VAL A 18 -11.72 5.19 14.16
N MET A 19 -10.55 5.23 14.81
CA MET A 19 -9.83 4.02 15.24
C MET A 19 -8.94 4.26 16.44
N LYS A 20 -8.54 3.18 17.11
CA LYS A 20 -7.55 3.17 18.19
C LYS A 20 -6.48 2.17 17.87
N LEU A 21 -5.25 2.64 17.77
CA LEU A 21 -4.08 1.81 17.52
C LEU A 21 -3.48 1.43 18.87
N VAL A 22 -3.06 0.19 19.01
CA VAL A 22 -2.46 -0.29 20.25
C VAL A 22 -1.01 -0.60 19.95
N ASP A 23 -0.10 0.14 20.59
CA ASP A 23 1.33 -0.12 20.43
C ASP A 23 1.76 -1.41 21.16
N GLU A 24 3.02 -1.78 20.98
CA GLU A 24 3.64 -2.95 21.59
C GLU A 24 3.54 -2.97 23.14
N LYS A 25 3.36 -1.81 23.76
CA LYS A 25 3.25 -1.63 25.22
C LYS A 25 1.80 -1.67 25.69
N GLY A 26 0.84 -1.89 24.79
CA GLY A 26 -0.59 -1.90 25.09
C GLY A 26 -1.21 -0.51 25.23
N LYS A 27 -0.48 0.57 24.90
CA LYS A 27 -1.01 1.93 24.98
C LYS A 27 -1.86 2.21 23.73
N ALA A 28 -3.09 2.67 23.96
CA ALA A 28 -3.98 3.09 22.90
C ALA A 28 -3.66 4.51 22.41
N HIS A 29 -3.49 4.64 21.10
CA HIS A 29 -3.36 5.90 20.38
C HIS A 29 -4.64 6.11 19.56
N PRO A 30 -5.54 7.02 19.98
CA PRO A 30 -6.74 7.32 19.21
C PRO A 30 -6.34 8.09 17.95
N VAL A 31 -6.92 7.71 16.81
CA VAL A 31 -6.75 8.41 15.53
C VAL A 31 -8.08 9.03 15.16
N SER A 32 -8.05 10.36 14.97
CA SER A 32 -9.23 11.12 14.54
C SER A 32 -9.47 10.98 13.04
N LYS A 33 -10.70 11.30 12.59
CA LYS A 33 -11.00 11.39 11.15
C LYS A 33 -10.07 12.38 10.45
N ALA A 34 -9.86 13.57 11.02
CA ALA A 34 -9.02 14.59 10.41
C ALA A 34 -7.57 14.10 10.22
N GLU A 35 -7.00 13.48 11.27
CA GLU A 35 -5.64 12.95 11.25
C GLU A 35 -5.46 11.84 10.20
N LEU A 36 -6.44 10.92 10.11
CA LEU A 36 -6.40 9.87 9.09
C LEU A 36 -6.48 10.45 7.68
N LEU A 37 -7.39 11.40 7.43
CA LEU A 37 -7.57 12.02 6.11
C LEU A 37 -6.36 12.86 5.71
N GLU A 38 -5.77 13.62 6.64
CA GLU A 38 -4.55 14.39 6.39
C GLU A 38 -3.39 13.46 6.04
N SER A 39 -3.25 12.35 6.76
CA SER A 39 -2.19 11.36 6.51
C SER A 39 -2.38 10.65 5.15
N LEU A 40 -3.62 10.31 4.79
CA LEU A 40 -3.97 9.73 3.49
C LEU A 40 -3.69 10.71 2.34
N GLU A 41 -4.11 11.96 2.44
CA GLU A 41 -3.88 12.96 1.39
C GLU A 41 -2.38 13.28 1.26
N SER A 42 -1.66 13.42 2.37
CA SER A 42 -0.21 13.61 2.39
C SER A 42 0.51 12.44 1.71
N ARG A 43 0.14 11.19 2.06
CA ARG A 43 0.74 9.99 1.45
C ARG A 43 0.43 9.89 -0.03
N LYS A 44 -0.81 10.18 -0.44
CA LYS A 44 -1.24 10.22 -1.84
C LYS A 44 -0.39 11.21 -2.64
N LEU A 45 -0.27 12.45 -2.18
CA LEU A 45 0.53 13.49 -2.85
C LEU A 45 2.00 13.07 -2.95
N GLY A 46 2.55 12.48 -1.89
CA GLY A 46 3.91 11.95 -1.90
C GLY A 46 4.11 10.82 -2.91
N LEU A 47 3.14 9.90 -3.04
CA LEU A 47 3.19 8.82 -4.01
C LEU A 47 3.06 9.35 -5.45
N GLU A 48 2.11 10.23 -5.70
CA GLU A 48 1.91 10.86 -7.01
C GLU A 48 3.17 11.61 -7.45
N THR A 49 3.81 12.35 -6.54
CA THR A 49 5.10 13.02 -6.81
C THR A 49 6.20 12.03 -7.20
N ARG A 50 6.35 10.90 -6.47
CA ARG A 50 7.35 9.88 -6.81
C ARG A 50 7.09 9.21 -8.16
N VAL A 51 5.82 8.99 -8.51
CA VAL A 51 5.43 8.47 -9.83
C VAL A 51 5.77 9.48 -10.93
N LEU A 52 5.45 10.76 -10.73
CA LEU A 52 5.77 11.85 -11.66
C LEU A 52 7.29 11.97 -11.86
N ASP A 53 8.07 11.94 -10.78
CA ASP A 53 9.53 12.06 -10.82
C ASP A 53 10.17 10.91 -11.60
N LYS A 54 9.63 9.69 -11.49
CA LYS A 54 10.16 8.50 -12.16
C LYS A 54 9.86 8.44 -13.66
N TYR A 55 8.71 8.95 -14.08
CA TYR A 55 8.22 8.80 -15.46
C TYR A 55 8.17 10.10 -16.26
N HIS A 56 8.36 11.25 -15.63
CA HIS A 56 8.27 12.59 -16.24
C HIS A 56 6.94 12.84 -16.99
N GLU A 57 5.89 12.10 -16.66
CA GLU A 57 4.59 12.18 -17.30
C GLU A 57 3.53 12.53 -16.26
N ASN A 58 2.78 13.60 -16.52
CA ASN A 58 1.72 14.09 -15.62
C ASN A 58 0.61 13.06 -15.33
N HIS A 59 0.52 11.97 -16.11
CA HIS A 59 -0.61 11.04 -16.10
C HIS A 59 -0.18 9.57 -16.23
N VAL A 60 0.79 9.13 -15.42
CA VAL A 60 1.04 7.68 -15.31
C VAL A 60 -0.16 7.03 -14.62
N ALA A 61 -1.06 6.45 -15.41
CA ALA A 61 -2.18 5.71 -14.88
C ALA A 61 -1.67 4.42 -14.20
N PHE A 62 -2.01 4.20 -12.95
CA PHE A 62 -1.84 2.92 -12.27
C PHE A 62 -3.16 2.51 -11.64
N GLU A 63 -3.34 1.20 -11.44
CA GLU A 63 -4.60 0.62 -10.95
C GLU A 63 -4.39 -0.35 -9.79
N ASN A 64 -3.38 -1.21 -9.86
CA ASN A 64 -3.17 -2.28 -8.88
C ASN A 64 -2.00 -1.94 -7.96
N VAL A 65 -2.28 -1.84 -6.67
CA VAL A 65 -1.28 -1.51 -5.64
C VAL A 65 -1.13 -2.70 -4.69
N LEU A 66 0.07 -3.26 -4.60
CA LEU A 66 0.43 -4.27 -3.62
C LEU A 66 0.93 -3.59 -2.35
N VAL A 67 0.33 -3.89 -1.21
CA VAL A 67 0.81 -3.39 0.09
C VAL A 67 1.48 -4.54 0.86
N LEU A 68 2.73 -4.32 1.30
CA LEU A 68 3.53 -5.27 2.07
C LEU A 68 3.63 -4.92 3.56
N ASP A 69 2.70 -4.12 4.08
CA ASP A 69 2.62 -3.76 5.49
C ASP A 69 1.60 -4.60 6.26
N ALA A 70 1.92 -4.87 7.53
CA ALA A 70 0.93 -5.26 8.51
C ALA A 70 0.50 -4.02 9.31
N PRO A 71 -0.81 -3.76 9.48
CA PRO A 71 -1.30 -2.60 10.21
C PRO A 71 -0.91 -2.69 11.69
N GLN A 72 -0.06 -1.77 12.13
CA GLN A 72 0.48 -1.69 13.50
C GLN A 72 0.43 -0.25 14.04
N ASP A 73 0.58 0.72 13.14
CA ASP A 73 0.62 2.14 13.41
C ASP A 73 -0.11 2.92 12.30
N LEU A 74 -0.17 4.24 12.44
CA LEU A 74 -0.87 5.09 11.48
C LEU A 74 -0.26 4.99 10.08
N GLU A 75 1.07 4.89 9.96
CA GLU A 75 1.77 4.81 8.68
C GLU A 75 1.39 3.55 7.89
N THR A 76 1.50 2.38 8.53
CA THR A 76 1.14 1.09 7.93
C THR A 76 -0.34 1.00 7.55
N ILE A 77 -1.22 1.63 8.35
CA ILE A 77 -2.65 1.71 8.04
C ILE A 77 -2.92 2.65 6.88
N VAL A 78 -2.24 3.79 6.83
CA VAL A 78 -2.33 4.71 5.69
C VAL A 78 -1.91 4.01 4.42
N ASN A 79 -0.79 3.27 4.40
CA ASN A 79 -0.38 2.47 3.25
C ASN A 79 -1.44 1.42 2.85
N LEU A 80 -2.06 0.75 3.83
CA LEU A 80 -3.11 -0.25 3.58
C LEU A 80 -4.39 0.35 2.96
N LEU A 81 -4.80 1.53 3.42
CA LEU A 81 -6.03 2.19 2.99
C LEU A 81 -5.85 3.07 1.75
N LEU A 82 -4.61 3.48 1.45
CA LEU A 82 -4.29 4.38 0.36
C LEU A 82 -4.86 3.93 -1.00
N PRO A 83 -4.79 2.64 -1.40
CA PRO A 83 -5.34 2.24 -2.69
C PRO A 83 -6.84 2.56 -2.79
N TRP A 84 -7.63 2.23 -1.77
CA TRP A 84 -9.06 2.55 -1.77
C TRP A 84 -9.32 4.05 -1.72
N TYR A 85 -8.53 4.79 -0.94
CA TYR A 85 -8.62 6.26 -0.89
C TYR A 85 -8.39 6.91 -2.26
N MET A 86 -7.50 6.34 -3.07
CA MET A 86 -7.21 6.78 -4.44
C MET A 86 -8.15 6.18 -5.51
N GLY A 87 -9.13 5.36 -5.11
CA GLY A 87 -10.00 4.65 -6.05
C GLY A 87 -9.28 3.56 -6.85
N LYS A 88 -8.31 2.89 -6.23
CA LYS A 88 -7.42 1.86 -6.79
C LYS A 88 -7.66 0.50 -6.14
N THR A 89 -7.16 -0.53 -6.81
CA THR A 89 -7.27 -1.92 -6.36
C THR A 89 -6.14 -2.27 -5.40
N LEU A 90 -6.48 -2.68 -4.18
CA LEU A 90 -5.54 -3.24 -3.21
C LEU A 90 -5.28 -4.71 -3.53
N THR A 91 -4.01 -5.07 -3.73
CA THR A 91 -3.51 -6.44 -3.74
C THR A 91 -2.81 -6.71 -2.41
N LEU A 92 -3.09 -7.86 -1.81
CA LEU A 92 -2.46 -8.30 -0.57
C LEU A 92 -1.50 -9.46 -0.84
N PHE A 93 -0.36 -9.46 -0.15
CA PHE A 93 0.54 -10.60 -0.12
C PHE A 93 0.12 -11.57 0.97
N GLU A 94 -0.26 -12.79 0.58
CA GLU A 94 -0.56 -13.88 1.51
C GLU A 94 0.72 -14.64 1.86
N GLY A 95 1.39 -14.21 2.93
CA GLY A 95 2.58 -14.88 3.44
C GLY A 95 3.27 -14.09 4.56
N PRO A 96 4.40 -14.60 5.08
CA PRO A 96 5.19 -13.88 6.08
C PRO A 96 5.76 -12.59 5.48
N LEU A 97 5.33 -11.43 5.99
CA LEU A 97 5.77 -10.14 5.46
C LEU A 97 7.23 -9.83 5.80
N ASN A 98 7.75 -10.34 6.92
CA ASN A 98 9.17 -10.21 7.28
C ASN A 98 10.12 -11.07 6.43
N TYR A 99 9.58 -12.07 5.74
CA TYR A 99 10.34 -13.01 4.92
C TYR A 99 9.47 -13.52 3.76
N PRO A 100 9.14 -12.64 2.79
CA PRO A 100 8.28 -13.03 1.69
C PRO A 100 9.04 -13.96 0.76
N ASP A 101 8.42 -15.09 0.40
CA ASP A 101 8.97 -15.98 -0.62
C ASP A 101 9.07 -15.22 -1.96
N SER A 102 10.29 -15.12 -2.49
CA SER A 102 10.61 -14.36 -3.69
C SER A 102 9.84 -14.82 -4.93
N SER A 103 9.70 -16.14 -5.11
CA SER A 103 8.94 -16.71 -6.23
C SER A 103 7.47 -16.35 -6.10
N ARG A 104 6.89 -16.49 -4.90
CA ARG A 104 5.50 -16.16 -4.62
C ARG A 104 5.23 -14.66 -4.82
N LEU A 105 6.15 -13.80 -4.39
CA LEU A 105 6.03 -12.36 -4.57
C LEU A 105 5.99 -11.98 -6.06
N ALA A 106 6.93 -12.49 -6.86
CA ALA A 106 6.94 -12.24 -8.30
C ALA A 106 5.69 -12.80 -9.01
N GLN A 107 5.21 -13.98 -8.59
CA GLN A 107 3.95 -14.54 -9.11
C GLN A 107 2.76 -13.64 -8.81
N ILE A 108 2.65 -13.09 -7.59
CA ILE A 108 1.55 -12.20 -7.21
C ILE A 108 1.61 -10.91 -8.03
N ILE A 109 2.78 -10.28 -8.12
CA ILE A 109 2.98 -9.05 -8.91
C ILE A 109 2.56 -9.28 -10.37
N SER A 110 3.03 -10.38 -10.96
CA SER A 110 2.74 -10.73 -12.36
C SER A 110 1.25 -11.09 -12.57
N LYS A 111 0.69 -11.95 -11.72
CA LYS A 111 -0.70 -12.43 -11.84
C LYS A 111 -1.73 -11.32 -11.67
N HIS A 112 -1.47 -10.38 -10.76
CA HIS A 112 -2.40 -9.31 -10.43
C HIS A 112 -2.10 -8.01 -11.18
N ASN A 113 -1.16 -8.02 -12.13
CA ASN A 113 -0.72 -6.84 -12.88
C ASN A 113 -0.43 -5.65 -11.95
N VAL A 114 0.31 -5.91 -10.88
CA VAL A 114 0.65 -4.87 -9.88
C VAL A 114 1.46 -3.77 -10.56
N ASP A 115 1.02 -2.52 -10.36
CA ASP A 115 1.67 -1.32 -10.86
C ASP A 115 2.59 -0.70 -9.80
N ILE A 116 2.18 -0.74 -8.53
CA ILE A 116 2.92 -0.14 -7.42
C ILE A 116 3.04 -1.15 -6.28
N VAL A 117 4.24 -1.30 -5.72
CA VAL A 117 4.44 -1.98 -4.44
C VAL A 117 4.69 -0.90 -3.38
N LEU A 118 3.91 -0.94 -2.29
CA LEU A 118 4.00 -0.04 -1.13
C LEU A 118 4.37 -0.83 0.12
N GLY A 119 5.09 -0.17 1.01
CA GLY A 119 5.41 -0.67 2.33
C GLY A 119 6.18 0.38 3.12
N SER A 120 6.19 0.20 4.44
CA SER A 120 6.95 0.99 5.38
C SER A 120 8.34 0.38 5.61
N ASP A 121 9.12 0.99 6.49
CA ASP A 121 10.56 0.74 6.69
C ASP A 121 10.89 -0.60 7.39
N TYR A 122 10.14 -1.67 7.12
CA TYR A 122 10.43 -3.00 7.64
C TYR A 122 11.70 -3.58 6.98
N ASN A 123 12.49 -4.29 7.80
CA ASN A 123 13.60 -5.11 7.31
C ASN A 123 13.03 -6.36 6.60
N TYR A 124 12.64 -6.21 5.35
CA TYR A 124 12.31 -7.34 4.48
C TYR A 124 13.59 -8.10 4.16
N SER A 125 13.67 -9.35 4.59
CA SER A 125 14.70 -10.27 4.11
C SER A 125 14.10 -11.14 3.02
N ILE A 126 14.43 -10.85 1.75
CA ILE A 126 14.00 -11.69 0.62
C ILE A 126 15.06 -12.76 0.39
N PRO A 127 14.76 -14.03 0.70
CA PRO A 127 15.67 -15.12 0.40
C PRO A 127 15.79 -15.31 -1.11
N ASN A 128 17.02 -15.42 -1.60
CA ASN A 128 17.33 -15.68 -3.00
C ASN A 128 16.57 -14.74 -3.95
N PRO A 129 16.87 -13.43 -3.94
CA PRO A 129 16.14 -12.43 -4.74
C PRO A 129 16.19 -12.71 -6.25
N GLU A 130 17.14 -13.53 -6.73
CA GLU A 130 17.16 -14.06 -8.10
C GLU A 130 15.84 -14.71 -8.54
N TYR A 131 15.07 -15.31 -7.63
CA TYR A 131 13.76 -15.89 -7.97
C TYR A 131 12.70 -14.85 -8.35
N LEU A 132 12.92 -13.56 -8.03
CA LEU A 132 12.04 -12.50 -8.52
C LEU A 132 12.08 -12.35 -10.04
N LYS A 133 13.15 -12.84 -10.69
CA LYS A 133 13.31 -12.82 -12.15
C LYS A 133 12.43 -13.85 -12.87
N LEU A 134 11.89 -14.84 -12.14
CA LEU A 134 11.18 -15.99 -12.73
C LEU A 134 9.89 -15.59 -13.46
N PHE A 135 9.26 -14.49 -13.05
CA PHE A 135 8.01 -14.01 -13.62
C PHE A 135 8.19 -12.58 -14.13
N PRO A 136 7.93 -12.30 -15.41
CA PRO A 136 7.97 -10.94 -15.92
C PRO A 136 6.86 -10.10 -15.29
N VAL A 137 7.17 -8.85 -14.98
CA VAL A 137 6.28 -7.88 -14.32
C VAL A 137 6.20 -6.57 -15.12
N PRO A 138 5.75 -6.59 -16.40
CA PRO A 138 5.67 -5.40 -17.25
C PRO A 138 4.84 -4.27 -16.67
N SER A 139 3.82 -4.61 -15.88
CA SER A 139 2.94 -3.64 -15.24
C SER A 139 3.64 -2.85 -14.15
N LEU A 140 4.70 -3.40 -13.54
CA LEU A 140 5.29 -2.81 -12.35
C LEU A 140 6.01 -1.52 -12.70
N LYS A 141 5.53 -0.42 -12.12
CA LYS A 141 6.00 0.93 -12.36
C LYS A 141 6.85 1.45 -11.21
N LEU A 142 6.35 1.32 -10.00
CA LEU A 142 7.02 1.86 -8.83
C LEU A 142 7.11 0.84 -7.72
N VAL A 143 8.24 0.83 -7.03
CA VAL A 143 8.38 0.21 -5.73
C VAL A 143 8.71 1.33 -4.77
N ASP A 144 7.78 1.66 -3.88
CA ASP A 144 7.93 2.71 -2.87
C ASP A 144 8.01 2.07 -1.49
N LEU A 145 9.18 1.49 -1.22
CA LEU A 145 9.57 0.88 0.04
C LEU A 145 11.01 1.33 0.35
N PRO A 146 11.26 2.04 1.47
CA PRO A 146 12.56 2.66 1.76
C PRO A 146 13.77 1.71 1.66
N ASN A 147 13.61 0.43 2.02
CA ASN A 147 14.67 -0.58 1.99
C ASN A 147 14.62 -1.56 0.81
N PHE A 148 13.80 -1.28 -0.21
CA PHE A 148 13.54 -2.24 -1.30
C PHE A 148 14.25 -1.90 -2.60
N GLU A 149 15.01 -0.81 -2.65
CA GLU A 149 15.72 -0.40 -3.87
C GLU A 149 16.61 -1.51 -4.42
N SER A 150 17.32 -2.23 -3.54
CA SER A 150 18.15 -3.39 -3.92
C SER A 150 17.34 -4.52 -4.58
N ILE A 151 16.12 -4.76 -4.10
CA ILE A 151 15.23 -5.82 -4.57
C ILE A 151 14.60 -5.47 -5.92
N SER A 152 14.31 -4.19 -6.15
CA SER A 152 13.67 -3.73 -7.40
C SER A 152 14.48 -4.08 -8.65
N ASN A 153 15.81 -4.16 -8.54
CA ASN A 153 16.72 -4.54 -9.63
C ASN A 153 16.56 -6.00 -10.10
N TYR A 154 15.95 -6.87 -9.28
CA TYR A 154 15.71 -8.28 -9.63
C TYR A 154 14.37 -8.49 -10.35
N LEU A 155 13.50 -7.48 -10.40
CA LEU A 155 12.20 -7.61 -11.04
C LEU A 155 12.38 -7.45 -12.56
N THR A 156 12.03 -8.51 -13.30
CA THR A 156 12.14 -8.52 -14.77
C THR A 156 11.00 -7.70 -15.38
N ILE A 157 11.27 -6.43 -15.70
CA ILE A 157 10.37 -5.64 -16.53
C ILE A 157 10.55 -6.14 -17.97
N SER A 158 9.54 -6.80 -18.55
CA SER A 158 9.62 -7.23 -19.95
C SER A 158 9.66 -5.98 -20.85
N ARG A 159 10.73 -5.88 -21.65
CA ARG A 159 10.84 -4.93 -22.78
C ARG A 159 9.83 -5.28 -23.86
#